data_AF-A0A940JET4-F1
#
_entry.id   AF-A0A940JET4-F1
#
_cell.length_a   1.000
_cell.length_b   1.000
_cell.length_c   1.000
_cell.angle_alpha   90.00
_cell.angle_beta   90.00
_cell.angle_gamma   90.00
#
_symmetry.space_group_name_H-M   'P 1'
#
loop_
_entity.id
_entity.type
_entity.pdbx_description
1 polymer ?
#
loop_
_entity_poly.entity_id
_entity_poly.type
_entity_poly.pdbx_seq_one_letter_code
_entity_poly.pdbx_strand_id
1 'polypeptide(L)' 'MAKLSVEAIEANYGITSREIRNAISDGHLEAERNHGSWLVSEKSLEAAINQGLLKNRKQAV' A
#
# COMPACT_ATOMS: atom_id res chain seq x y z
N MET A 1 11.24 -5.76 -8.78
CA MET A 1 10.34 -5.51 -7.64
C MET A 1 8.93 -5.43 -8.18
N ALA A 2 8.02 -6.25 -7.65
CA ALA A 2 6.61 -6.16 -8.00
C ALA A 2 6.00 -4.87 -7.44
N LYS A 3 5.07 -4.28 -8.20
CA LYS A 3 4.33 -3.08 -7.80
C LYS A 3 2.84 -3.38 -7.90
N LEU A 4 2.09 -2.88 -6.95
CA LEU A 4 0.64 -3.06 -6.87
C LEU A 4 -0.04 -1.70 -7.04
N SER A 5 -1.15 -1.68 -7.78
CA SER A 5 -1.98 -0.49 -7.81
C SER A 5 -2.71 -0.31 -6.48
N VAL A 6 -3.13 0.92 -6.19
CA VAL A 6 -3.92 1.22 -4.99
C VAL A 6 -5.19 0.37 -4.93
N GLU A 7 -5.85 0.17 -6.07
CA GLU A 7 -7.05 -0.66 -6.17
C GLU A 7 -6.75 -2.12 -5.84
N ALA A 8 -5.62 -2.65 -6.32
CA ALA A 8 -5.20 -4.02 -6.01
C ALA A 8 -4.87 -4.19 -4.52
N ILE A 9 -4.25 -3.19 -3.89
CA ILE A 9 -3.94 -3.25 -2.46
C ILE A 9 -5.22 -3.22 -1.63
N GLU A 10 -6.16 -2.35 -1.98
CA GLU A 10 -7.45 -2.27 -1.31
C GLU A 10 -8.22 -3.60 -1.47
N ALA A 11 -8.20 -4.19 -2.67
CA ALA A 11 -8.81 -5.48 -2.93
C ALA A 11 -8.12 -6.65 -2.22
N ASN A 12 -6.79 -6.68 -2.09
CA ASN A 12 -6.07 -7.85 -1.56
C ASN A 12 -5.76 -7.79 -0.06
N TYR A 13 -5.57 -6.59 0.48
CA TYR A 13 -5.16 -6.36 1.88
C TYR A 13 -6.26 -5.69 2.69
N GLY A 14 -7.29 -5.14 2.03
CA GLY A 14 -8.34 -4.37 2.71
C GLY A 14 -7.80 -3.07 3.32
N ILE A 15 -6.69 -2.54 2.81
CA ILE A 15 -6.13 -1.23 3.20
C ILE A 15 -6.75 -0.19 2.29
N THR A 16 -7.41 0.82 2.85
CA THR A 16 -8.16 1.80 2.05
C THR A 16 -7.22 2.68 1.22
N SER A 17 -7.68 3.12 0.05
CA SER A 17 -6.95 4.09 -0.77
C SER A 17 -6.52 5.36 -0.01
N ARG A 18 -7.27 5.79 1.01
CA ARG A 18 -6.88 6.91 1.90
C ARG A 18 -5.65 6.56 2.75
N GLU A 19 -5.65 5.42 3.41
CA GLU A 19 -4.53 4.96 4.23
C GLU A 19 -3.26 4.82 3.38
N ILE A 20 -3.38 4.25 2.18
CA ILE A 20 -2.25 4.10 1.26
C ILE A 20 -1.72 5.47 0.85
N ARG A 21 -2.58 6.41 0.44
CA ARG A 21 -2.14 7.76 0.03
C ARG A 21 -1.48 8.53 1.16
N ASN A 22 -2.00 8.41 2.39
CA ASN A 22 -1.37 9.02 3.55
C ASN A 22 0.01 8.42 3.78
N ALA A 23 0.15 7.09 3.78
CA ALA A 23 1.43 6.42 3.96
C ALA A 23 2.45 6.74 2.84
N ILE A 24 1.99 6.99 1.61
CA ILE A 24 2.85 7.53 0.53
C ILE A 24 3.29 8.96 0.86
N SER A 25 2.36 9.83 1.28
CA SER A 25 2.64 11.22 1.62
C SER A 25 3.59 11.36 2.82
N ASP A 26 3.48 10.44 3.78
CA ASP A 26 4.31 10.37 4.99
C ASP A 26 5.68 9.71 4.72
N GLY A 27 5.92 9.22 3.50
CA GLY A 27 7.18 8.59 3.09
C GLY A 27 7.37 7.15 3.58
N HIS A 28 6.31 6.51 4.07
CA HIS A 28 6.33 5.11 4.53
C HIS A 28 6.20 4.10 3.38
N LEU A 29 5.62 4.52 2.25
CA LEU A 29 5.47 3.69 1.06
C LEU A 29 6.31 4.25 -0.09
N GLU A 30 7.07 3.37 -0.73
CA GLU A 30 7.70 3.67 -2.01
C GLU A 30 6.66 3.50 -3.11
N ALA A 31 6.29 4.59 -3.77
CA ALA A 31 5.32 4.55 -4.86
C ALA A 31 5.74 5.44 -6.02
N GLU A 32 5.35 5.04 -7.22
CA GLU A 32 5.49 5.86 -8.42
C GLU A 32 4.12 6.17 -9.00
N ARG A 33 4.04 7.27 -9.74
CA ARG A 33 2.82 7.69 -10.41
C ARG A 33 2.92 7.36 -11.89
N ASN A 34 2.04 6.49 -12.37
CA ASN A 34 1.98 6.08 -13.77
C ASN A 34 0.58 6.35 -14.33
N HIS A 35 0.49 7.19 -15.36
CA HIS A 35 -0.77 7.60 -16.00
C HIS A 35 -1.91 7.98 -15.03
N GLY A 36 -1.58 8.66 -13.94
CA GLY A 36 -2.56 9.11 -12.93
C GLY A 36 -2.84 8.12 -11.80
N SER A 37 -2.42 6.86 -11.96
CA SER A 37 -2.51 5.82 -10.92
C SER A 37 -1.23 5.74 -10.09
N TRP A 38 -1.38 5.43 -8.80
CA TRP A 38 -0.26 5.15 -7.92
C TRP A 38 0.07 3.65 -7.96
N LEU A 39 1.34 3.35 -8.17
CA LEU A 39 1.90 2.00 -8.14
C LEU A 39 2.86 1.91 -6.96
N VAL A 40 2.50 1.13 -5.96
CA VAL A 40 3.24 0.99 -4.70
C VAL A 40 4.13 -0.24 -4.77
N SER A 41 5.37 -0.10 -4.31
CA SER A 41 6.32 -1.20 -4.12
C SER A 41 5.79 -2.17 -3.08
N GLU A 42 5.58 -3.43 -3.47
CA GLU A 42 5.06 -4.48 -2.58
C GLU A 42 5.96 -4.67 -1.36
N LYS A 43 7.28 -4.57 -1.53
CA LYS A 43 8.24 -4.63 -0.41
C LYS A 43 8.01 -3.53 0.63
N SER A 44 7.76 -2.30 0.19
CA SER A 44 7.51 -1.18 1.10
C SER A 44 6.16 -1.32 1.81
N LEU A 45 5.16 -1.86 1.10
CA LEU A 45 3.85 -2.17 1.65
C LEU A 45 3.94 -3.24 2.76
N GLU A 46 4.61 -4.35 2.48
CA GLU A 46 4.83 -5.41 3.47
C GLU A 46 5.63 -4.89 4.68
N ALA A 47 6.65 -4.07 4.46
CA ALA A 47 7.39 -3.44 5.54
C ALA A 47 6.50 -2.55 6.41
N ALA A 48 5.66 -1.71 5.80
CA ALA A 48 4.72 -0.86 6.53
C ALA A 48 3.67 -1.68 7.31
N ILE A 49 3.22 -2.81 6.75
CA ILE A 49 2.31 -3.74 7.45
C ILE A 49 3.01 -4.39 8.65
N ASN A 50 4.21 -4.92 8.45
CA ASN A 50 4.99 -5.59 9.50
C ASN A 50 5.39 -4.62 10.63
N GLN A 51 5.58 -3.34 10.31
CA GLN A 51 5.82 -2.28 11.29
C GLN A 51 4.55 -1.80 12.00
N GLY A 52 3.37 -2.28 11.60
CA GLY A 52 2.08 -1.89 12.18
C GLY A 52 1.57 -0.52 11.70
N LEU A 53 2.20 0.09 10.70
CA LEU A 53 1.77 1.36 10.11
C LEU A 53 0.52 1.21 9.25
N LEU A 54 0.36 0.04 8.61
CA LEU A 54 -0.81 -0.33 7.82
C LEU A 54 -1.39 -1.64 8.32
N LYS A 55 -2.72 -1.73 8.42
CA LYS A 55 -3.40 -2.93 8.88
C LYS A 55 -3.89 -3.75 7.69
N ASN A 56 -3.27 -4.91 7.44
CA ASN A 56 -3.85 -5.90 6.54
C ASN A 56 -5.10 -6.52 7.19
N ARG A 57 -6.28 -6.10 6.71
CA ARG A 57 -7.58 -6.57 7.22
C ARG A 57 -7.98 -7.92 6.65
N LYS A 58 -7.36 -8.37 5.55
CA LYS A 58 -7.67 -9.64 4.89
C LYS A 58 -6.81 -10.81 5.36
N GLN A 59 -5.66 -10.56 5.98
CA GLN A 59 -4.86 -11.59 6.68
C GLN A 59 -5.19 -11.72 8.18
N ALA A 60 -6.04 -10.87 8.74
CA ALA A 60 -6.38 -10.90 10.17
C ALA A 60 -7.42 -12.00 10.55
N VAL A 61 -7.56 -13.04 9.72
CA VAL A 61 -8.50 -14.17 9.91
C VAL A 61 -7.74 -15.49 9.80
#